data_AF-A0A955QGG8-F1
#
_entry.id   AF-A0A955QGG8-F1
#
_cell.length_a   1.000
_cell.length_b   1.000
_cell.length_c   1.000
_cell.angle_alpha   90.00
_cell.angle_beta   90.00
_cell.angle_gamma   90.00
#
_symmetry.space_group_name_H-M   'P 1'
#
loop_
_entity.id
_entity.type
_entity.pdbx_description
1 polymer ?
#
loop_
_entity_poly.entity_id
_entity_poly.type
_entity_poly.pdbx_seq_one_letter_code
_entity_poly.pdbx_strand_id
1 'polypeptide(L)'
;MAHGIPFVATASVADLHDLEAKVRKAMSFHGARYLHVHVPCPLGWKSDPAHTIKVARLAVESGLFPLFEAEGGEVTARTLIRKQVPVDEYLALQGRFRHLLDPRDEPAIQHIQALADANIRTYRLLDDMRDSHNDKKLT
;
A
#
# COMPACT_ATOMS: atom_id res chain seq x y z
N MET A 1 9.23 -13.33 3.61
CA MET A 1 10.60 -12.97 3.17
C MET A 1 11.64 -13.90 3.81
N ALA A 2 11.82 -13.90 5.13
CA ALA A 2 12.83 -14.72 5.83
C ALA A 2 12.84 -16.23 5.53
N HIS A 3 11.68 -16.82 5.20
CA HIS A 3 11.57 -18.25 4.90
C HIS A 3 11.86 -18.62 3.43
N GLY A 4 12.28 -17.66 2.59
CA GLY A 4 12.63 -17.93 1.19
C GLY A 4 11.51 -18.57 0.36
N ILE A 5 10.24 -18.25 0.68
CA ILE A 5 9.08 -18.80 -0.04
C ILE A 5 9.23 -18.48 -1.55
N PRO A 6 9.02 -19.48 -2.44
CA PRO A 6 9.21 -19.31 -3.88
C PRO A 6 8.53 -18.08 -4.46
N PHE A 7 7.29 -17.79 -4.06
CA PHE A 7 6.57 -16.59 -4.46
C PHE A 7 5.72 -16.01 -3.33
N VAL A 8 5.90 -14.71 -3.10
CA VAL A 8 5.11 -13.90 -2.17
C VAL A 8 4.65 -12.65 -2.91
N ALA A 9 3.37 -12.29 -2.80
CA ALA A 9 2.89 -11.01 -3.32
C ALA A 9 1.88 -10.34 -2.40
N THR A 10 1.82 -9.02 -2.47
CA THR A 10 0.74 -8.22 -1.90
C THR A 10 -0.12 -7.63 -3.02
N ALA A 11 -1.43 -7.61 -2.83
CA ALA A 11 -2.40 -7.10 -3.81
C ALA A 11 -3.51 -6.31 -3.11
N SER A 12 -4.28 -5.53 -3.86
CA SER A 12 -5.42 -4.77 -3.33
C SER A 12 -6.61 -4.88 -4.28
N VAL A 13 -7.83 -4.90 -3.73
CA VAL A 13 -9.06 -4.88 -4.55
C VAL A 13 -9.24 -3.58 -5.35
N ALA A 14 -8.41 -2.57 -5.10
CA ALA A 14 -8.35 -1.36 -5.91
C ALA A 14 -7.79 -1.57 -7.33
N ASP A 15 -7.05 -2.66 -7.56
CA ASP A 15 -6.50 -3.05 -8.86
C ASP A 15 -6.68 -4.56 -9.09
N LEU A 16 -7.78 -4.93 -9.74
CA LEU A 16 -8.11 -6.32 -10.00
C LEU A 16 -7.20 -6.95 -11.07
N HIS A 17 -6.65 -6.16 -11.98
CA HIS A 17 -5.74 -6.66 -13.01
C HIS A 17 -4.39 -7.04 -12.41
N ASP A 18 -3.86 -6.22 -11.48
CA ASP A 18 -2.68 -6.56 -10.70
C ASP A 18 -2.89 -7.84 -9.88
N LEU A 19 -4.03 -7.97 -9.20
CA LEU A 19 -4.37 -9.19 -8.45
C LEU A 19 -4.44 -10.42 -9.37
N GLU A 20 -5.12 -10.33 -10.51
CA GLU A 20 -5.21 -11.43 -11.46
C GLU A 20 -3.84 -11.84 -11.99
N ALA A 21 -3.01 -10.88 -12.39
CA ALA A 21 -1.66 -11.13 -12.88
C ALA A 21 -0.80 -11.83 -11.81
N LYS A 22 -0.83 -11.36 -10.56
CA LYS A 22 -0.13 -11.98 -9.42
C LYS A 22 -0.60 -13.39 -9.12
N VAL A 23 -1.91 -13.66 -9.21
CA VAL A 23 -2.46 -15.01 -9.05
C VAL A 23 -1.97 -15.93 -10.17
N ARG A 24 -2.05 -15.48 -11.43
CA ARG A 24 -1.56 -16.26 -12.59
C ARG A 24 -0.07 -16.56 -12.47
N LYS A 25 0.73 -15.56 -12.09
CA LYS A 25 2.17 -15.72 -11.85
C LYS A 25 2.42 -16.69 -10.71
N ALA A 26 1.73 -16.57 -9.57
CA ALA A 26 1.87 -17.50 -8.46
C ALA A 26 1.60 -18.96 -8.91
N MET A 27 0.62 -19.20 -9.78
CA MET A 27 0.32 -20.55 -10.26
C MET A 27 1.43 -21.18 -11.12
N SER A 28 2.39 -20.40 -11.63
CA SER A 28 3.55 -20.94 -12.34
C SER A 28 4.67 -21.42 -11.42
N PHE A 29 4.59 -21.19 -10.11
CA PHE A 29 5.60 -21.63 -9.13
C PHE A 29 5.22 -22.97 -8.49
N HIS A 30 6.22 -23.79 -8.23
CA HIS A 30 6.06 -25.02 -7.45
C HIS A 30 6.34 -24.77 -5.96
N GLY A 31 5.56 -25.41 -5.09
CA GLY A 31 5.69 -25.30 -3.63
C GLY A 31 4.77 -24.25 -2.99
N ALA A 32 5.14 -23.82 -1.79
CA ALA A 32 4.38 -22.85 -1.01
C ALA A 32 4.38 -21.48 -1.70
N ARG A 33 3.22 -20.82 -1.71
CA ARG A 33 2.99 -19.53 -2.34
C ARG A 33 2.05 -18.73 -1.45
N TYR A 34 2.30 -17.43 -1.33
CA TYR A 34 1.53 -16.58 -0.42
C TYR A 34 1.10 -15.28 -1.10
N LEU A 35 -0.19 -14.99 -1.03
CA LEU A 35 -0.76 -13.72 -1.49
C LEU A 35 -1.47 -13.05 -0.32
N HIS A 36 -1.07 -11.82 0.00
CA HIS A 36 -1.74 -10.98 0.98
C HIS A 36 -2.57 -9.93 0.26
N VAL A 37 -3.90 -10.07 0.32
CA VAL A 37 -4.82 -9.19 -0.39
C VAL A 37 -5.48 -8.21 0.59
N HIS A 38 -5.32 -6.91 0.33
CA HIS A 38 -5.99 -5.86 1.08
C HIS A 38 -7.45 -5.74 0.64
N VAL A 39 -8.36 -6.15 1.52
CA VAL A 39 -9.81 -6.10 1.31
C VAL A 39 -10.44 -5.27 2.44
N PRO A 40 -10.87 -4.02 2.19
CA PRO A 40 -11.59 -3.24 3.19
C PRO A 40 -12.88 -3.93 3.61
N CYS A 41 -13.16 -3.93 4.91
CA CYS A 41 -14.40 -4.48 5.48
C CYS A 41 -15.25 -3.31 6.01
N PRO A 42 -16.26 -2.83 5.26
CA PRO A 42 -17.03 -1.64 5.65
C PRO A 42 -17.64 -1.75 7.05
N LEU A 43 -18.19 -2.93 7.38
CA LEU A 43 -18.77 -3.21 8.68
C LEU A 43 -17.75 -3.10 9.82
N GLY A 44 -16.61 -3.78 9.69
CA GLY A 44 -15.57 -3.80 10.73
C GLY A 44 -14.84 -2.47 10.86
N TRP A 45 -14.67 -1.75 9.74
CA TRP A 45 -13.89 -0.51 9.70
C TRP A 45 -14.75 0.72 9.91
N LYS A 46 -16.08 0.55 9.94
CA LYS A 46 -17.09 1.61 10.03
C LYS A 46 -16.87 2.66 8.94
N SER A 47 -16.72 2.19 7.70
CA SER A 47 -16.60 3.02 6.50
C SER A 47 -17.87 2.90 5.65
N ASP A 48 -18.15 3.89 4.82
CA ASP A 48 -19.24 3.81 3.84
C ASP A 48 -18.97 2.66 2.84
N PRO A 49 -19.89 1.69 2.66
CA PRO A 49 -19.74 0.63 1.67
C PRO A 49 -19.47 1.13 0.24
N ALA A 50 -20.02 2.29 -0.15
CA ALA A 50 -19.78 2.90 -1.45
C ALA A 50 -18.32 3.33 -1.65
N HIS A 51 -17.57 3.52 -0.56
CA HIS A 51 -16.17 3.92 -0.58
C HIS A 51 -15.18 2.74 -0.52
N THR A 52 -15.62 1.49 -0.60
CA THR A 52 -14.74 0.31 -0.48
C THR A 52 -13.49 0.39 -1.38
N ILE A 53 -13.68 0.69 -2.67
CA ILE A 53 -12.56 0.83 -3.62
C ILE A 53 -11.69 2.06 -3.31
N LYS A 54 -12.31 3.17 -2.88
CA LYS A 54 -11.60 4.40 -2.49
C LYS A 54 -10.69 4.13 -1.28
N VAL A 55 -11.20 3.47 -0.24
CA VAL A 55 -10.42 3.08 0.95
C VAL A 55 -9.28 2.15 0.57
N ALA A 56 -9.53 1.16 -0.28
CA ALA A 56 -8.48 0.24 -0.77
C ALA A 56 -7.37 0.97 -1.54
N ARG A 57 -7.73 1.99 -2.33
CA ARG A 57 -6.78 2.81 -3.09
C ARG A 57 -5.96 3.72 -2.18
N LEU A 58 -6.60 4.39 -1.23
CA LEU A 58 -5.92 5.25 -0.26
C LEU A 58 -4.94 4.48 0.64
N ALA A 59 -5.21 3.20 0.94
CA ALA A 59 -4.25 2.35 1.67
C ALA A 59 -2.92 2.19 0.91
N VAL A 60 -2.98 2.12 -0.43
CA VAL A 60 -1.80 2.03 -1.30
C VAL A 60 -1.17 3.40 -1.51
N GLU A 61 -1.98 4.42 -1.84
CA GLU A 61 -1.52 5.79 -2.11
C GLU A 61 -0.86 6.46 -0.89
N SER A 62 -1.27 6.08 0.32
CA SER A 62 -0.63 6.54 1.56
C SER A 62 0.67 5.82 1.89
N GLY A 63 1.02 4.73 1.21
CA GLY A 63 2.21 3.93 1.51
C GLY A 63 2.06 2.95 2.68
N LEU A 64 0.88 2.90 3.32
CA LEU A 64 0.62 1.96 4.41
C LEU A 64 0.49 0.50 3.95
N PHE A 65 0.03 0.28 2.72
CA PHE A 65 -0.06 -1.05 2.12
C PHE A 65 0.74 -1.13 0.80
N PRO A 66 2.05 -1.45 0.87
CA PRO A 66 2.89 -1.65 -0.30
C PRO A 66 2.40 -2.81 -1.17
N LEU A 67 2.33 -2.59 -2.48
CA LEU A 67 2.07 -3.65 -3.46
C LEU A 67 3.37 -4.09 -4.11
N PHE A 68 3.76 -5.34 -3.88
CA PHE A 68 5.01 -5.91 -4.38
C PHE A 68 4.89 -7.39 -4.70
N GLU A 69 5.88 -7.89 -5.43
CA GLU A 69 6.16 -9.30 -5.64
C GLU A 69 7.56 -9.61 -5.11
N ALA A 70 7.71 -10.79 -4.55
CA ALA A 70 8.97 -11.30 -4.08
C ALA A 70 9.13 -12.77 -4.45
N GLU A 71 10.35 -13.12 -4.86
CA GLU A 71 10.73 -14.45 -5.29
C GLU A 71 11.95 -14.89 -4.49
N GLY A 72 11.88 -16.08 -3.87
CA GLY A 72 12.99 -16.61 -3.07
C GLY A 72 13.39 -15.74 -1.87
N GLY A 73 12.53 -14.83 -1.43
CA GLY A 73 12.80 -13.91 -0.32
C GLY A 73 13.26 -12.51 -0.73
N GLU A 74 13.44 -12.23 -2.03
CA GLU A 74 13.87 -10.93 -2.56
C GLU A 74 12.73 -10.23 -3.31
N VAL A 75 12.59 -8.91 -3.15
CA VAL A 75 11.57 -8.13 -3.87
C VAL A 75 11.96 -7.98 -5.34
N THR A 76 11.16 -8.51 -6.24
CA THR A 76 11.43 -8.52 -7.70
C THR A 76 10.60 -7.49 -8.46
N ALA A 77 9.41 -7.16 -7.98
CA ALA A 77 8.55 -6.14 -8.60
C ALA A 77 7.80 -5.32 -7.54
N ARG A 78 7.45 -4.08 -7.88
CA ARG A 78 6.59 -3.23 -7.06
C ARG A 78 5.65 -2.37 -7.90
N THR A 79 4.51 -2.01 -7.34
CA THR A 79 3.61 -1.03 -7.92
C THR A 79 3.98 0.36 -7.39
N LEU A 80 4.33 1.28 -8.29
CA LEU A 80 4.66 2.65 -7.90
C LEU A 80 3.40 3.43 -7.52
N ILE A 81 3.50 4.19 -6.43
CA ILE A 81 2.51 5.16 -6.00
C ILE A 81 2.54 6.33 -6.99
N ARG A 82 1.43 6.53 -7.71
CA ARG A 82 1.33 7.60 -8.70
C ARG A 82 0.99 8.94 -8.07
N LYS A 83 0.12 8.92 -7.06
CA LYS A 83 -0.31 10.06 -6.27
C LYS A 83 -0.16 9.69 -4.80
N GLN A 84 0.87 10.22 -4.15
CA GLN A 84 1.04 10.04 -2.71
C GLN A 84 0.04 10.92 -1.96
N VAL A 85 -0.58 10.37 -0.93
CA VAL A 85 -1.45 11.12 -0.01
C VAL A 85 -0.95 10.94 1.42
N PRO A 86 -1.20 11.90 2.32
CA PRO A 86 -0.93 11.70 3.74
C PRO A 86 -1.83 10.60 4.33
N VAL A 87 -1.38 9.97 5.42
CA VAL A 87 -2.08 8.82 6.03
C VAL A 87 -3.45 9.19 6.59
N ASP A 88 -3.64 10.43 7.04
CA ASP A 88 -4.90 10.94 7.59
C ASP A 88 -6.05 10.88 6.57
N GLU A 89 -5.80 11.11 5.27
CA GLU A 89 -6.80 10.93 4.20
C GLU A 89 -7.36 9.50 4.16
N TYR A 90 -6.49 8.49 4.38
CA TYR A 90 -6.91 7.09 4.47
C TYR A 90 -7.65 6.81 5.79
N LEU A 91 -7.14 7.31 6.92
CA LEU A 91 -7.70 7.06 8.25
C LEU A 91 -9.07 7.73 8.44
N ALA A 92 -9.29 8.91 7.86
CA ALA A 92 -10.50 9.71 7.96
C ALA A 92 -11.77 9.01 7.46
N LEU A 93 -11.64 8.07 6.52
CA LEU A 93 -12.77 7.31 5.98
C LEU A 93 -13.22 6.14 6.87
N GLN A 94 -12.54 5.89 7.99
CA GLN A 94 -12.71 4.69 8.79
C GLN A 94 -13.04 5.06 10.25
N GLY A 95 -14.26 4.75 10.69
CA GLY A 95 -14.67 5.04 12.07
C GLY A 95 -13.84 4.33 13.15
N ARG A 96 -13.10 3.25 12.82
CA ARG A 96 -12.14 2.61 13.74
C ARG A 96 -10.97 3.53 14.17
N PHE A 97 -10.66 4.55 13.38
CA PHE A 97 -9.55 5.49 13.64
C PHE A 97 -10.04 6.88 14.09
N ARG A 98 -11.34 7.08 14.29
CA ARG A 98 -11.92 8.38 14.65
C ARG A 98 -11.27 9.02 15.88
N HIS A 99 -10.81 8.23 16.83
CA HIS A 99 -10.15 8.70 18.04
C HIS A 99 -8.74 9.29 17.77
N LEU A 100 -8.09 8.91 16.68
CA LEU A 100 -6.76 9.40 16.32
C LEU A 100 -6.78 10.74 15.59
N LEU A 101 -7.94 11.19 15.11
CA LEU A 101 -8.09 12.42 14.31
C LEU A 101 -8.39 13.66 15.18
N ASP A 102 -8.34 13.51 16.50
CA ASP A 102 -8.37 14.63 17.42
C ASP A 102 -7.00 15.34 17.42
N PRO A 103 -6.93 16.67 17.43
CA PRO A 103 -5.65 17.39 17.47
C PRO A 103 -4.71 16.96 18.61
N ARG A 104 -5.25 16.39 19.70
CA ARG A 104 -4.45 15.85 20.82
C ARG A 104 -3.65 14.60 20.47
N ASP A 105 -4.06 13.87 19.44
CA ASP A 105 -3.48 12.61 19.00
C ASP A 105 -2.58 12.77 17.77
N GLU A 106 -2.23 14.01 17.43
CA GLU A 106 -1.28 14.37 16.36
C GLU A 106 0.03 13.53 16.40
N PRO A 107 0.66 13.24 17.57
CA PRO A 107 1.84 12.38 17.60
C PRO A 107 1.60 10.96 17.07
N ALA A 108 0.39 10.41 17.23
CA ALA A 108 0.04 9.09 16.72
C ALA A 108 -0.10 9.10 15.19
N ILE A 109 -0.71 10.13 14.61
CA ILE A 109 -0.78 10.30 13.15
C ILE A 109 0.63 10.42 12.57
N GLN A 110 1.49 11.22 13.18
CA GLN A 110 2.88 11.38 12.75
C GLN A 110 3.66 10.06 12.81
N HIS A 111 3.43 9.23 13.83
CA HIS A 111 4.01 7.91 13.91
C HIS A 111 3.54 7.00 12.75
N ILE A 112 2.24 7.00 12.45
CA ILE A 112 1.68 6.23 11.33
C ILE A 112 2.23 6.73 9.98
N GLN A 113 2.38 8.05 9.82
CA GLN A 113 3.00 8.64 8.64
C GLN A 113 4.45 8.18 8.49
N ALA A 114 5.23 8.16 9.58
CA ALA A 114 6.61 7.67 9.55
C ALA A 114 6.71 6.19 9.13
N LEU A 115 5.74 5.35 9.49
CA LEU A 115 5.65 3.96 9.03
C LEU A 115 5.37 3.88 7.52
N ALA A 116 4.43 4.68 7.04
CA ALA A 116 4.16 4.82 5.61
C ALA A 116 5.41 5.26 4.84
N ASP A 117 6.12 6.28 5.33
CA ASP A 117 7.33 6.78 4.69
C ASP A 117 8.46 5.74 4.73
N ALA A 118 8.58 4.97 5.82
CA ALA A 118 9.52 3.87 5.92
C ALA A 118 9.22 2.78 4.88
N ASN A 119 7.95 2.38 4.73
CA ASN A 119 7.52 1.46 3.70
C ASN A 119 7.87 1.98 2.29
N ILE A 120 7.57 3.25 2.01
CA ILE A 120 7.89 3.87 0.72
C ILE A 120 9.38 3.78 0.41
N ARG A 121 10.25 4.07 1.39
CA ARG A 121 11.71 3.94 1.24
C ARG A 121 12.15 2.49 1.05
N THR A 122 11.68 1.58 1.91
CA THR A 122 12.07 0.16 1.88
C THR A 122 11.70 -0.51 0.56
N TYR A 123 10.51 -0.25 0.04
CA TYR A 123 10.01 -0.87 -1.19
C TYR A 123 10.22 -0.02 -2.44
N ARG A 124 10.82 1.18 -2.31
CA ARG A 124 11.06 2.14 -3.40
C ARG A 124 9.80 2.37 -4.23
N LEU A 125 8.75 2.82 -3.54
CA LEU A 125 7.40 2.95 -4.10
C LEU A 125 7.17 4.25 -4.87
N LEU A 126 8.12 5.18 -4.85
CA LEU A 126 8.08 6.41 -5.63
C LEU A 126 9.03 6.32 -6.83
N ASP A 127 8.77 7.17 -7.81
CA ASP A 127 9.54 7.27 -9.04
C ASP A 127 10.65 8.30 -8.87
N ASP A 128 11.90 7.83 -8.77
CA ASP A 128 13.09 8.67 -8.57
C ASP A 128 13.30 9.71 -9.70
N MET A 129 12.58 9.60 -10.83
CA MET A 129 12.73 10.47 -12.00
C MET A 129 11.82 11.72 -12.01
N ARG A 130 10.86 11.83 -11.09
CA ARG A 130 9.96 13.01 -11.03
C ARG A 130 10.56 14.20 -10.29
N ASP A 131 11.45 13.94 -9.35
CA ASP A 131 12.13 15.01 -8.58
C ASP A 131 13.08 15.83 -9.46
N SER A 132 13.66 15.22 -10.51
CA SER A 132 14.57 15.91 -11.44
C SER A 132 13.89 16.77 -12.52
N HIS A 133 12.57 16.63 -12.69
CA HIS A 133 11.79 17.45 -13.65
C HIS A 133 11.16 18.69 -13.01
N ASN A 134 11.00 18.70 -11.68
CA ASN A 134 10.45 19.86 -10.98
C ASN A 134 11.54 20.92 -10.67
N ASP A 135 12.80 20.50 -10.53
CA ASP A 135 13.93 21.40 -10.27
C ASP A 135 14.37 22.21 -11.52
N LYS A 136 14.13 21.67 -12.73
CA LYS A 136 14.44 22.34 -14.01
C LYS A 136 13.37 23.35 -14.47
N LYS A 137 12.27 23.50 -13.72
CA LYS A 137 11.24 24.52 -14.01
C LYS A 137 11.39 25.81 -13.20
N LEU A 138 12.41 25.90 -12.33
CA LEU A 138 12.68 27.07 -11.50
C LEU A 138 14.02 27.77 -11.82
N THR A 139 14.59 27.53 -13.01
CA THR A 139 15.75 28.27 -13.53
C THR A 139 15.43 28.96 -14.85
#